data_AF-H1VIV4-F1
#
_entry.id   AF-H1VIV4-F1
#
_cell.length_a   1.000
_cell.length_b   1.000
_cell.length_c   1.000
_cell.angle_alpha   90.00
_cell.angle_beta   90.00
_cell.angle_gamma   90.00
#
_symmetry.space_group_name_H-M   'P 1'
#
loop_
_entity.id
_entity.type
_entity.pdbx_description
1 polymer ?
#
loop_
_entity_poly.entity_id
_entity_poly.type
_entity_poly.pdbx_seq_one_letter_code
_entity_poly.pdbx_strand_id
1 'polypeptide(L)'
;MSAPWDQTSGFGVNSLSNPYHRMMNTSGVAFRDHAGSMDLCGAALQFANDTLKNGGHFVCKFYQGSEDKAFEKKLKVLFAKVFREKPESSRSDSKEAYFVALRRRGNVQLGKDEDL
;
A
#
# COMPACT_ATOMS: atom_id res chain seq x y z
N MET A 1 24.93 1.05 -7.66
CA MET A 1 24.98 2.51 -7.86
C MET A 1 23.77 2.90 -8.68
N SER A 2 22.77 3.53 -8.07
CA SER A 2 21.54 3.95 -8.76
C SER A 2 21.52 5.48 -8.75
N ALA A 3 21.62 6.09 -9.92
CA ALA A 3 21.63 7.54 -10.08
C ALA A 3 20.21 8.12 -9.88
N PRO A 4 20.06 9.25 -9.16
CA PRO A 4 18.77 9.90 -8.98
C PRO A 4 18.31 10.56 -10.29
N TRP A 5 17.09 10.25 -10.73
CA TRP A 5 16.42 10.88 -11.86
C TRP A 5 15.91 12.28 -11.50
N ASP A 6 15.98 13.20 -12.46
CA ASP A 6 15.46 14.56 -12.30
C ASP A 6 13.94 14.57 -12.07
N GLN A 7 13.55 15.35 -11.07
CA GLN A 7 12.18 15.47 -10.58
C GLN A 7 11.36 16.37 -11.54
N THR A 8 10.59 15.77 -12.45
CA THR A 8 9.88 16.48 -13.53
C THR A 8 8.43 16.86 -13.25
N SER A 9 7.90 16.67 -12.04
CA SER A 9 6.52 17.14 -11.71
C SER A 9 6.38 17.63 -10.27
N GLY A 10 5.50 18.63 -10.09
CA GLY A 10 5.40 19.51 -8.92
C GLY A 10 5.05 18.87 -7.59
N PHE A 11 5.02 19.69 -6.53
CA PHE A 11 4.91 19.38 -5.10
C PHE A 11 3.67 18.58 -4.63
N GLY A 12 2.95 17.90 -5.52
CA GLY A 12 1.89 16.98 -5.11
C GLY A 12 1.54 15.97 -6.18
N VAL A 13 1.63 14.70 -5.83
CA VAL A 13 1.35 13.56 -6.70
C VAL A 13 -0.10 13.13 -6.57
N ASN A 14 -0.78 12.96 -7.71
CA ASN A 14 -2.18 12.50 -7.77
C ASN A 14 -2.28 10.96 -7.66
N SER A 15 -1.18 10.26 -7.90
CA SER A 15 -1.07 8.80 -7.84
C SER A 15 0.30 8.40 -7.29
N LEU A 16 0.33 7.54 -6.27
CA LEU A 16 1.55 6.93 -5.72
C LEU A 16 1.83 5.55 -6.33
N SER A 17 1.53 5.40 -7.63
CA SER A 17 1.64 4.15 -8.38
C SER A 17 3.05 3.82 -8.86
N ASN A 18 4.10 4.44 -8.33
CA ASN A 18 5.47 4.19 -8.80
C ASN A 18 5.97 2.84 -8.24
N PRO A 19 5.98 1.74 -9.03
CA PRO A 19 6.04 0.37 -8.51
C PRO A 19 7.46 -0.15 -8.28
N TYR A 20 8.49 0.56 -8.79
CA TYR A 20 9.80 -0.05 -9.03
C TYR A 20 10.68 -0.28 -7.78
N HIS A 21 10.29 0.18 -6.58
CA HIS A 21 11.14 0.11 -5.38
C HIS A 21 10.42 -0.39 -4.11
N ARG A 22 9.22 -0.99 -4.21
CA ARG A 22 8.36 -1.23 -3.03
C ARG A 22 8.05 -2.70 -2.72
N MET A 23 8.99 -3.62 -2.96
CA MET A 23 8.80 -5.04 -2.64
C MET A 23 10.02 -5.63 -1.94
N MET A 24 9.81 -6.24 -0.77
CA MET A 24 10.83 -7.07 -0.12
C MET A 24 11.15 -8.27 -1.02
N ASN A 25 12.44 -8.66 -1.07
CA ASN A 25 12.84 -9.95 -1.64
C ASN A 25 12.18 -11.07 -0.82
N THR A 26 11.60 -12.05 -1.51
CA THR A 26 10.94 -13.20 -0.86
C THR A 26 11.98 -14.03 -0.11
N SER A 27 11.74 -14.21 1.19
CA SER A 27 12.57 -15.04 2.08
C SER A 27 12.35 -16.54 1.85
N GLY A 28 11.26 -16.89 1.16
CA GLY A 28 10.79 -18.28 1.00
C GLY A 28 9.93 -18.76 2.18
N VAL A 29 9.66 -17.90 3.17
CA VAL A 29 8.83 -18.21 4.34
C VAL A 29 7.58 -17.36 4.25
N ALA A 30 6.46 -17.97 3.83
CA ALA A 30 5.21 -17.28 3.53
C ALA A 30 4.70 -16.39 4.68
N PHE A 31 4.92 -16.79 5.94
CA PHE A 31 4.54 -15.98 7.10
C PHE A 31 5.38 -14.70 7.23
N ARG A 32 6.69 -14.81 7.01
CA ARG A 32 7.61 -13.67 7.10
C ARG A 32 7.44 -12.72 5.93
N ASP A 33 7.21 -13.27 4.74
CA ASP A 33 6.92 -12.48 3.53
C ASP A 33 5.57 -11.75 3.65
N HIS A 34 4.57 -12.36 4.31
CA HIS A 34 3.31 -11.70 4.68
C HIS A 34 3.55 -10.57 5.68
N ALA A 35 4.14 -10.86 6.83
CA ALA A 35 4.37 -9.87 7.88
C ALA A 35 5.19 -8.67 7.37
N GLY A 36 6.28 -8.92 6.64
CA GLY A 36 7.11 -7.86 6.05
C GLY A 36 6.38 -7.02 5.00
N SER A 37 5.51 -7.64 4.19
CA SER A 37 4.72 -6.90 3.21
C SER A 37 3.60 -6.07 3.84
N MET A 38 3.00 -6.57 4.92
CA MET A 38 1.98 -5.85 5.68
C MET A 38 2.57 -4.64 6.40
N ASP A 39 3.76 -4.78 6.99
CA ASP A 39 4.49 -3.67 7.61
C ASP A 39 4.84 -2.57 6.58
N LEU A 40 5.35 -2.98 5.41
CA LEU A 40 5.64 -2.05 4.31
C LEU A 40 4.37 -1.34 3.79
N CYS A 41 3.24 -2.07 3.73
CA CYS A 41 1.95 -1.49 3.38
C CYS A 41 1.44 -0.50 4.46
N GLY A 42 1.70 -0.79 5.73
CA GLY A 42 1.41 0.09 6.87
C GLY A 42 2.18 1.41 6.78
N ALA A 43 3.50 1.34 6.60
CA ALA A 43 4.35 2.52 6.41
C ALA A 43 3.94 3.31 5.16
N ALA A 44 3.63 2.64 4.05
CA ALA A 44 3.14 3.29 2.84
C ALA A 44 1.78 3.98 3.03
N LEU A 45 0.91 3.40 3.86
CA LEU A 45 -0.39 3.99 4.20
C LEU A 45 -0.23 5.26 5.05
N GLN A 46 0.69 5.25 6.02
CA GLN A 46 1.03 6.45 6.80
C GLN A 46 1.60 7.56 5.89
N PHE A 47 2.54 7.21 5.02
CA PHE A 47 3.09 8.16 4.05
C PHE A 47 2.02 8.72 3.11
N ALA A 48 1.11 7.86 2.65
CA ALA A 48 -0.05 8.28 1.86
C ALA A 48 -0.98 9.18 2.67
N ASN A 49 -1.16 8.93 3.98
CA ASN A 49 -1.93 9.80 4.86
C ASN A 49 -1.32 11.21 4.97
N ASP A 50 -0.01 11.36 4.90
CA ASP A 50 0.59 12.69 5.05
C ASP A 50 0.74 13.42 3.71
N THR A 51 0.94 12.65 2.61
CA THR A 51 1.33 13.23 1.31
C THR A 51 0.20 13.24 0.27
N LEU A 52 -0.80 12.35 0.39
CA LEU A 52 -1.81 12.17 -0.64
C LEU A 52 -2.93 13.22 -0.53
N LYS A 53 -3.16 13.98 -1.60
CA LYS A 53 -4.24 14.98 -1.67
C LYS A 53 -5.62 14.34 -1.54
N ASN A 54 -6.60 15.15 -1.11
CA ASN A 54 -8.02 14.76 -1.08
C ASN A 54 -8.44 14.24 -2.46
N GLY A 55 -9.15 13.10 -2.47
CA GLY A 55 -9.55 12.44 -3.72
C GLY A 55 -8.46 11.59 -4.39
N GLY A 56 -7.23 11.55 -3.86
CA GLY A 56 -6.17 10.70 -4.39
C GLY A 56 -6.43 9.20 -4.25
N HIS A 57 -5.62 8.40 -4.94
CA HIS A 57 -5.72 6.94 -4.99
C HIS A 57 -4.47 6.28 -4.42
N PHE A 58 -4.65 5.12 -3.78
CA PHE A 58 -3.58 4.34 -3.19
C PHE A 58 -3.70 2.89 -3.65
N VAL A 59 -2.58 2.32 -4.10
CA VAL A 59 -2.50 0.91 -4.50
C VAL A 59 -1.32 0.29 -3.80
N CYS A 60 -1.52 -0.86 -3.16
CA CYS A 60 -0.45 -1.63 -2.55
C CYS A 60 -0.59 -3.11 -2.88
N LYS A 61 0.56 -3.76 -3.08
CA LYS A 61 0.65 -5.21 -3.25
C LYS A 61 1.05 -5.83 -1.92
N PHE A 62 0.40 -6.93 -1.56
CA PHE A 62 0.64 -7.67 -0.34
C PHE A 62 0.56 -9.18 -0.60
N TYR A 63 1.12 -9.98 0.31
CA TYR A 63 0.85 -11.42 0.33
C TYR A 63 -0.32 -11.69 1.25
N GLN A 64 -1.24 -12.53 0.80
CA GLN A 64 -2.46 -12.85 1.50
C GLN A 64 -2.19 -13.63 2.78
N GLY A 65 -2.78 -13.19 3.89
CA GLY A 65 -2.60 -13.79 5.21
C GLY A 65 -3.68 -13.36 6.20
N SER A 66 -3.41 -13.61 7.48
CA SER A 66 -4.41 -13.45 8.55
C SER A 66 -4.76 -11.97 8.81
N GLU A 67 -3.82 -11.06 8.57
CA GLU A 67 -3.94 -9.64 8.94
C GLU A 67 -4.57 -8.75 7.85
N ASP A 68 -4.88 -9.32 6.68
CA ASP A 68 -5.43 -8.59 5.54
C ASP A 68 -6.70 -7.80 5.88
N LYS A 69 -7.60 -8.42 6.67
CA LYS A 69 -8.88 -7.82 7.06
C LYS A 69 -8.69 -6.58 7.95
N ALA A 70 -7.69 -6.61 8.82
CA ALA A 70 -7.38 -5.48 9.70
C ALA A 70 -6.88 -4.29 8.88
N PHE A 71 -6.01 -4.55 7.90
CA PHE A 71 -5.51 -3.52 7.00
C PHE A 71 -6.60 -2.97 6.06
N GLU A 72 -7.47 -3.83 5.52
CA GLU A 72 -8.62 -3.40 4.71
C GLU A 72 -9.54 -2.45 5.50
N LYS A 73 -9.76 -2.71 6.80
CA LYS A 73 -10.54 -1.83 7.67
C LYS A 73 -9.88 -0.46 7.80
N LYS A 74 -8.57 -0.39 8.00
CA LYS A 74 -7.81 0.88 8.02
C LYS A 74 -7.94 1.64 6.69
N LEU A 75 -7.85 0.95 5.56
CA LEU A 75 -8.07 1.56 4.24
C LEU A 75 -9.50 2.10 4.06
N LYS A 76 -10.53 1.37 4.52
CA LYS A 76 -11.94 1.82 4.39
C LYS A 76 -12.25 3.06 5.23
N VAL A 77 -11.47 3.31 6.28
CA VAL A 77 -11.58 4.54 7.08
C VAL A 77 -11.03 5.73 6.29
N LEU A 78 -9.90 5.57 5.62
CA LEU A 78 -9.22 6.65 4.87
C LEU A 78 -9.77 6.87 3.45
N PHE A 79 -10.31 5.85 2.79
CA PHE A 79 -10.72 5.90 1.39
C PHE A 79 -12.23 5.68 1.23
N ALA A 80 -12.81 6.20 0.16
CA ALA A 80 -14.24 6.03 -0.10
C ALA A 80 -14.57 4.62 -0.61
N LYS A 81 -13.67 4.03 -1.41
CA LYS A 81 -13.82 2.67 -1.95
C LYS A 81 -12.51 1.91 -1.79
N VAL A 82 -12.58 0.64 -1.42
CA VAL A 82 -11.43 -0.26 -1.31
C VAL A 82 -11.79 -1.55 -2.00
N PHE A 83 -10.94 -1.98 -2.92
CA PHE A 83 -11.07 -3.22 -3.67
C PHE A 83 -9.88 -4.12 -3.36
N ARG A 84 -10.14 -5.42 -3.29
CA ARG A 84 -9.11 -6.45 -3.15
C ARG A 84 -9.12 -7.28 -4.42
N GLU A 85 -8.13 -7.08 -5.26
CA GLU A 85 -8.01 -7.75 -6.54
C GLU A 85 -6.87 -8.75 -6.51
N LYS A 86 -7.16 -9.99 -6.89
CA LYS A 86 -6.15 -11.00 -7.21
C LYS A 86 -6.20 -11.20 -8.72
N PRO A 87 -5.21 -10.70 -9.49
CA PRO A 87 -5.24 -10.87 -10.94
C PRO A 87 -5.14 -12.35 -11.29
N GLU A 88 -5.94 -12.82 -12.26
CA GLU A 88 -5.85 -14.19 -12.82
C GLU A 88 -4.46 -14.50 -13.40
N SER A 89 -3.68 -13.47 -13.73
CA SER A 89 -2.30 -13.59 -14.21
C SER A 89 -1.28 -13.90 -13.10
N SER A 90 -1.63 -13.73 -11.83
CA SER A 90 -0.79 -14.22 -10.73
C SER A 90 -0.85 -15.74 -10.71
N ARG A 91 0.33 -16.38 -10.88
CA ARG A 91 0.49 -17.84 -10.79
C ARG A 91 -0.32 -18.38 -9.61
N SER A 92 -1.10 -19.44 -9.83
CA SER A 92 -1.96 -20.08 -8.82
C SER A 92 -1.20 -20.41 -7.52
N ASP A 93 0.11 -20.64 -7.62
CA ASP A 93 1.02 -20.94 -6.53
C ASP A 93 1.44 -19.71 -5.70
N SER A 94 1.35 -18.49 -6.25
CA SER A 94 1.69 -17.26 -5.51
C SER A 94 0.46 -16.68 -4.78
N LYS A 95 0.65 -16.39 -3.49
CA LYS A 95 -0.37 -15.78 -2.60
C LYS A 95 -0.42 -14.26 -2.72
N GLU A 96 -0.03 -13.69 -3.85
CA GLU A 96 -0.02 -12.24 -4.07
C GLU A 96 -1.42 -11.69 -4.33
N ALA A 97 -1.73 -10.54 -3.73
CA ALA A 97 -2.96 -9.80 -3.93
C ALA A 97 -2.69 -8.29 -3.90
N TYR A 98 -3.63 -7.51 -4.42
CA TYR A 98 -3.54 -6.05 -4.47
C TYR A 98 -4.73 -5.41 -3.74
N PHE A 99 -4.44 -4.39 -2.94
CA PHE A 99 -5.46 -3.47 -2.45
C PHE A 99 -5.47 -2.22 -3.33
N VAL A 100 -6.63 -1.87 -3.83
CA VAL A 100 -6.89 -0.66 -4.62
C VAL A 100 -7.86 0.21 -3.83
N ALA A 101 -7.34 1.27 -3.22
CA ALA A 101 -8.10 2.23 -2.44
C ALA A 101 -8.30 3.52 -3.25
N LEU A 102 -9.56 3.89 -3.47
CA LEU A 102 -9.93 5.01 -4.31
C LEU A 102 -10.58 6.13 -3.52
N ARG A 103 -10.29 7.36 -3.95
CA ARG A 103 -10.85 8.61 -3.42
C ARG A 103 -10.61 8.74 -1.93
N ARG A 104 -9.41 9.20 -1.58
CA ARG A 104 -9.06 9.54 -0.21
C ARG A 104 -10.04 10.57 0.37
N ARG A 105 -10.54 10.29 1.57
CA ARG A 105 -11.36 11.21 2.37
C ARG A 105 -10.44 12.28 2.99
N GLY A 106 -10.83 13.54 2.84
CA GLY A 106 -9.99 14.68 3.27
C GLY A 106 -10.04 15.01 4.76
N ASN A 107 -11.02 14.49 5.49
CA ASN A 107 -11.25 14.81 6.91
C ASN A 107 -10.94 13.63 7.84
N VAL A 108 -9.98 12.79 7.43
CA VAL A 108 -9.58 11.61 8.19
C VAL A 108 -8.07 11.63 8.28
N GLN A 109 -7.56 11.87 9.49
CA GLN A 109 -6.18 11.63 9.83
C GLN A 109 -6.14 10.33 10.62
N LEU A 110 -5.31 9.38 10.20
CA LEU A 110 -4.98 8.25 11.06
C LEU A 110 -4.23 8.84 12.26
N GLY A 111 -4.75 8.65 13.47
CA GLY A 111 -3.98 8.96 14.67
C GLY A 111 -2.65 8.20 14.58
N LYS A 112 -1.53 8.87 14.86
CA LYS A 112 -0.27 8.18 15.06
C LYS A 112 -0.48 7.22 16.23
N ASP A 113 -0.71 5.95 15.94
CA ASP A 113 -0.45 4.89 16.91
C ASP A 113 1.09 4.82 17.04
N GLU A 114 1.63 5.72 17.86
CA GLU A 114 2.95 5.59 18.47
C GLU A 114 2.88 4.47 19.51
N ASP A 115 3.00 3.23 19.09
CA ASP A 115 3.38 2.15 19.99
C ASP A 115 4.47 1.32 19.33
N LEU A 116 5.62 1.36 20.00
CA LEU A 116 6.91 0.72 19.68
C LEU A 116 6.81 -0.78 19.46
#